data_AF-A0A316F463-F1
#
_entry.id   AF-A0A316F463-F1
#
_cell.length_a   1.000
_cell.length_b   1.000
_cell.length_c   1.000
_cell.angle_alpha   90.00
_cell.angle_beta   90.00
_cell.angle_gamma   90.00
#
_symmetry.space_group_name_H-M   'P 1'
#
loop_
_entity.id
_entity.type
_entity.pdbx_description
1 polymer ?
#
loop_
_entity_poly.entity_id
_entity_poly.type
_entity_poly.pdbx_seq_one_letter_code
_entity_poly.pdbx_strand_id
1 'polypeptide(L)'
;MTGASAMSMFAALLDRSFVQIRESAADGRFFDREKVIQVADVWDNNTYPLFGVALCRPGWVRERRARAALRWMAGLGSQRRAWMIEQAGAAGYGLEPLLGPPVPETVHHRDSLGRVWPGAVPVTEAVAASIADDYDLTRAEVRTVRVERAGQDLSGYLALTAPRRYASPPDQTDAVVQVMLDDVRAVQFDSSDGAGATLTTGADGVEVRIGAQGHLRAASAVVTFDDPSWHLSRRGRAADADTPSRSTTTRRPRESTGPKPRGAAWDAAFVLHQAMLEIRSVRYAKLAGSAPLRELCDAFAGAGDGILAAAAQPRSKRDHAFRRLAEQWIGASPELARRIARWLPDGHWLHQLSRTGPHRPAAAGLPTQAQLTLAGYTAAHTLYGTPRDAAAVINLAAPDDDNGWTLQALEFSRSTRLTLDAAAFTAPDTVSGIPDTSLILGNGALTVISHKLDPRHHDTEAP
;
A
#
# COMPACT_ATOMS: atom_id res chain seq x y z
N MET A 1 -19.85 5.65 -33.67
CA MET A 1 -19.04 5.75 -32.43
C MET A 1 -17.77 6.53 -32.73
N THR A 2 -17.71 7.82 -32.39
CA THR A 2 -16.45 8.57 -32.39
C THR A 2 -15.50 7.89 -31.41
N GLY A 3 -14.46 7.22 -31.92
CA GLY A 3 -13.54 6.46 -31.08
C GLY A 3 -12.94 7.37 -30.01
N ALA A 4 -13.21 7.06 -28.74
CA ALA A 4 -12.65 7.81 -27.63
C ALA A 4 -11.11 7.84 -27.73
N SER A 5 -10.54 9.01 -27.50
CA SER A 5 -9.10 9.21 -27.62
C SER A 5 -8.36 8.47 -26.51
N ALA A 6 -7.15 7.98 -26.77
CA ALA A 6 -6.34 7.32 -25.75
C ALA A 6 -5.97 8.29 -24.61
N MET A 7 -5.83 9.58 -24.93
CA MET A 7 -5.62 10.62 -23.93
C MET A 7 -6.83 10.77 -23.00
N SER A 8 -8.06 10.71 -23.54
CA SER A 8 -9.30 10.75 -22.75
C SER A 8 -9.39 9.56 -21.79
N MET A 9 -9.04 8.35 -22.26
CA MET A 9 -9.01 7.17 -21.39
C MET A 9 -7.96 7.31 -20.27
N PHE A 10 -6.79 7.87 -20.57
CA PHE A 10 -5.74 8.08 -19.57
C PHE A 10 -6.16 9.09 -18.49
N ALA A 11 -6.82 10.18 -18.89
CA ALA A 11 -7.40 11.14 -17.95
C ALA A 11 -8.55 10.53 -17.13
N ALA A 12 -9.45 9.79 -17.77
CA ALA A 12 -10.58 9.16 -17.10
C ALA A 12 -10.15 8.13 -16.04
N LEU A 13 -9.04 7.41 -16.27
CA LEU A 13 -8.47 6.53 -15.24
C LEU A 13 -8.10 7.31 -13.97
N LEU A 14 -7.60 8.55 -14.08
CA LEU A 14 -7.27 9.38 -12.92
C LEU A 14 -8.53 9.75 -12.14
N ASP A 15 -9.58 10.17 -12.86
CA ASP A 15 -10.85 10.54 -12.24
C ASP A 15 -11.49 9.34 -11.54
N ARG A 16 -11.45 8.16 -12.18
CA ARG A 16 -11.93 6.91 -11.58
C ARG A 16 -11.09 6.48 -10.37
N SER A 17 -9.78 6.72 -10.36
CA SER A 17 -8.95 6.47 -9.19
C SER A 17 -9.42 7.24 -7.97
N PHE A 18 -9.70 8.54 -8.10
CA PHE A 18 -10.21 9.33 -6.97
C PHE A 18 -11.60 8.89 -6.52
N VAL A 19 -12.48 8.53 -7.45
CA VAL A 19 -13.80 7.96 -7.10
C VAL A 19 -13.64 6.68 -6.30
N GLN A 20 -12.80 5.75 -6.76
CA GLN A 20 -12.59 4.47 -6.09
C GLN A 20 -11.92 4.62 -4.72
N ILE A 21 -10.93 5.53 -4.59
CA ILE A 21 -10.30 5.83 -3.29
C ILE A 21 -11.34 6.38 -2.33
N ARG A 22 -12.20 7.30 -2.78
CA ARG A 22 -13.27 7.87 -1.97
C ARG A 22 -14.27 6.80 -1.53
N GLU A 23 -14.72 5.94 -2.44
CA GLU A 23 -15.63 4.82 -2.13
C GLU A 23 -15.00 3.87 -1.11
N SER A 24 -13.72 3.53 -1.28
CA SER A 24 -12.96 2.65 -0.37
C SER A 24 -12.74 3.26 1.01
N ALA A 25 -12.88 4.58 1.15
CA ALA A 25 -12.69 5.33 2.39
C ALA A 25 -13.99 5.94 2.96
N ALA A 26 -15.15 5.63 2.36
CA ALA A 26 -16.41 6.28 2.70
C ALA A 26 -16.92 5.89 4.11
N ASP A 27 -16.70 4.64 4.49
CA ASP A 27 -17.05 4.10 5.80
C ASP A 27 -15.80 3.48 6.44
N GLY A 28 -15.35 4.04 7.56
CA GLY A 28 -14.17 3.55 8.28
C GLY A 28 -14.27 2.07 8.62
N ARG A 29 -15.47 1.53 8.87
CA ARG A 29 -15.67 0.12 9.20
C ARG A 29 -15.36 -0.82 8.06
N PHE A 30 -15.39 -0.36 6.81
CA PHE A 30 -15.12 -1.17 5.62
C PHE A 30 -13.92 -0.64 4.83
N PHE A 31 -13.06 0.13 5.48
CA PHE A 31 -11.93 0.76 4.82
C PHE A 31 -11.01 -0.27 4.16
N ASP A 32 -10.90 -0.20 2.83
CA ASP A 32 -10.00 -1.05 2.07
C ASP A 32 -8.67 -0.32 1.83
N ARG A 33 -7.79 -0.45 2.83
CA ARG A 33 -6.47 0.19 2.82
C ARG A 33 -5.62 -0.27 1.64
N GLU A 34 -5.65 -1.55 1.33
CA GLU A 34 -4.84 -2.15 0.27
C GLU A 34 -5.31 -1.68 -1.11
N LYS A 35 -6.62 -1.59 -1.35
CA LYS A 35 -7.17 -0.98 -2.58
C LYS A 35 -6.73 0.46 -2.74
N VAL A 36 -6.81 1.27 -1.68
CA VAL A 36 -6.36 2.67 -1.73
C VAL A 36 -4.89 2.77 -2.12
N ILE A 37 -4.03 1.93 -1.52
CA ILE A 37 -2.59 1.87 -1.86
C ILE A 37 -2.38 1.48 -3.31
N GLN A 38 -3.02 0.40 -3.78
CA GLN A 38 -2.87 -0.10 -5.15
C GLN A 38 -3.29 0.94 -6.18
N VAL A 39 -4.41 1.64 -5.96
CA VAL A 39 -4.91 2.68 -6.85
C VAL A 39 -3.98 3.90 -6.85
N ALA A 40 -3.52 4.36 -5.68
CA ALA A 40 -2.61 5.50 -5.59
C ALA A 40 -1.22 5.19 -6.18
N ASP A 41 -0.72 3.95 -6.00
CA ASP A 41 0.58 3.51 -6.51
C ASP A 41 0.68 3.55 -8.04
N VAL A 42 -0.44 3.33 -8.74
CA VAL A 42 -0.50 3.53 -10.19
C VAL A 42 -0.03 4.92 -10.58
N TRP A 43 -0.28 5.95 -9.78
CA TRP A 43 0.01 7.34 -10.12
C TRP A 43 1.40 7.83 -9.71
N ASP A 44 2.16 7.07 -8.93
CA ASP A 44 3.51 7.44 -8.48
C ASP A 44 4.42 7.76 -9.68
N ASN A 45 4.48 6.83 -10.64
CA ASN A 45 5.27 6.97 -11.87
C ASN A 45 4.46 7.47 -13.08
N ASN A 46 3.14 7.68 -12.95
CA ASN A 46 2.28 8.05 -14.08
C ASN A 46 1.75 9.48 -14.04
N THR A 47 1.86 10.18 -12.90
CA THR A 47 1.41 11.58 -12.77
C THR A 47 2.13 12.50 -13.75
N TYR A 48 3.46 12.57 -13.72
CA TYR A 48 4.21 13.44 -14.64
C TYR A 48 4.05 13.04 -16.12
N PRO A 49 4.08 11.74 -16.49
CA PRO A 49 3.73 11.31 -17.84
C PRO A 49 2.36 11.78 -18.30
N LEU A 50 1.31 11.71 -17.47
CA LEU A 50 -0.04 12.18 -17.85
C LEU A 50 -0.02 13.64 -18.33
N PHE A 51 0.59 14.54 -17.55
CA PHE A 51 0.73 15.96 -17.93
C PHE A 51 1.61 16.14 -19.16
N GLY A 52 2.76 15.46 -19.21
CA GLY A 52 3.68 15.53 -20.34
C GLY A 52 3.02 15.08 -21.65
N VAL A 53 2.22 14.02 -21.61
CA VAL A 53 1.44 13.52 -22.74
C VAL A 53 0.34 14.50 -23.11
N ALA A 54 -0.44 15.02 -22.16
CA ALA A 54 -1.52 15.99 -22.42
C ALA A 54 -1.03 17.23 -23.19
N LEU A 55 0.18 17.70 -22.85
CA LEU A 55 0.85 18.85 -23.48
C LEU A 55 1.42 18.56 -24.87
N CYS A 56 1.52 17.29 -25.28
CA CYS A 56 2.14 16.93 -26.56
C CYS A 56 1.36 17.50 -27.74
N ARG A 57 2.12 18.01 -28.71
CA ARG A 57 1.61 18.45 -30.01
C ARG A 57 2.52 17.88 -31.10
N PRO A 58 1.98 17.62 -32.31
CA PRO A 58 0.56 17.67 -32.69
C PRO A 58 -0.28 16.54 -32.05
N GLY A 59 -1.60 16.59 -32.20
CA GLY A 59 -2.54 15.68 -31.53
C GLY A 59 -2.28 14.19 -31.75
N TRP A 60 -1.83 13.79 -32.95
CA TRP A 60 -1.48 12.39 -33.23
C TRP A 60 -0.27 11.91 -32.41
N VAL A 61 0.70 12.78 -32.08
CA VAL A 61 1.82 12.44 -31.19
C VAL A 61 1.32 12.22 -29.77
N ARG A 62 0.38 13.06 -29.30
CA ARG A 62 -0.28 12.89 -28.01
C ARG A 62 -1.01 11.56 -27.93
N GLU A 63 -1.82 11.21 -28.92
CA GLU A 63 -2.53 9.93 -28.93
C GLU A 63 -1.59 8.73 -28.94
N ARG A 64 -0.52 8.78 -29.76
CA ARG A 64 0.49 7.72 -29.79
C ARG A 64 1.18 7.55 -28.42
N ARG A 65 1.52 8.66 -27.76
CA ARG A 65 2.17 8.63 -26.44
C ARG A 65 1.22 8.20 -25.33
N ALA A 66 -0.05 8.61 -25.37
CA ALA A 66 -1.07 8.14 -24.44
C ALA A 66 -1.25 6.62 -24.54
N ARG A 67 -1.34 6.06 -25.76
CA ARG A 67 -1.37 4.60 -25.96
C ARG A 67 -0.13 3.91 -25.41
N ALA A 68 1.05 4.49 -25.64
CA ALA A 68 2.30 3.93 -25.12
C ALA A 68 2.34 3.93 -23.59
N ALA A 69 1.88 5.02 -22.95
CA ALA A 69 1.78 5.11 -21.49
C ALA A 69 0.77 4.09 -20.93
N LEU A 70 -0.43 3.99 -21.50
CA LEU A 70 -1.44 3.02 -21.09
C LEU A 70 -0.95 1.57 -21.24
N ARG A 71 -0.26 1.24 -22.34
CA ARG A 71 0.37 -0.08 -22.51
C ARG A 71 1.45 -0.35 -21.48
N TRP A 72 2.27 0.66 -21.18
CA TRP A 72 3.31 0.55 -20.15
C TRP A 72 2.69 0.29 -18.78
N MET A 73 1.66 1.05 -18.39
CA MET A 73 0.92 0.86 -17.14
C MET A 73 0.34 -0.55 -17.03
N ALA A 74 -0.31 -1.03 -18.09
CA ALA A 74 -0.90 -2.37 -18.14
C ALA A 74 0.16 -3.49 -18.14
N GLY A 75 1.39 -3.19 -18.59
CA GLY A 75 2.50 -4.14 -18.60
C GLY A 75 3.18 -4.33 -17.24
N LEU A 76 2.76 -3.61 -16.20
CA LEU A 76 3.35 -3.71 -14.86
C LEU A 76 2.71 -4.80 -13.97
N GLY A 77 1.68 -5.50 -14.45
CA GLY A 77 1.08 -6.65 -13.76
C GLY A 77 -0.34 -6.95 -14.24
N SER A 78 -0.79 -8.20 -14.12
CA SER A 78 -2.11 -8.61 -14.58
C SER A 78 -3.24 -7.93 -13.79
N GLN A 79 -3.07 -7.80 -12.47
CA GLN A 79 -4.03 -7.13 -11.59
C GLN A 79 -4.21 -5.66 -11.97
N ARG A 80 -3.12 -4.94 -12.23
CA ARG A 80 -3.17 -3.54 -12.70
C ARG A 80 -3.86 -3.43 -14.05
N ARG A 81 -3.56 -4.33 -14.99
CA ARG A 81 -4.26 -4.38 -16.28
C ARG A 81 -5.76 -4.58 -16.12
N ALA A 82 -6.17 -5.56 -15.32
CA ALA A 82 -7.59 -5.86 -15.08
C ALA A 82 -8.31 -4.64 -14.48
N TRP A 83 -7.70 -4.02 -13.46
CA TRP A 83 -8.19 -2.78 -12.87
C TRP A 83 -8.34 -1.66 -13.90
N MET A 84 -7.35 -1.43 -14.77
CA MET A 84 -7.44 -0.40 -15.81
C MET A 84 -8.61 -0.65 -16.77
N ILE A 85 -8.85 -1.90 -17.17
CA ILE A 85 -9.95 -2.27 -18.08
C ILE A 85 -11.29 -2.01 -17.40
N GLU A 86 -11.45 -2.47 -16.16
CA GLU A 86 -12.65 -2.29 -15.34
C GLU A 86 -12.97 -0.80 -15.16
N GLN A 87 -11.99 0.00 -14.71
CA GLN A 87 -12.22 1.42 -14.44
C GLN A 87 -12.44 2.23 -15.72
N ALA A 88 -11.75 1.92 -16.81
CA ALA A 88 -12.05 2.53 -18.10
C ALA A 88 -13.47 2.18 -18.58
N GLY A 89 -13.89 0.93 -18.39
CA GLY A 89 -15.25 0.47 -18.70
C GLY A 89 -16.31 1.22 -17.88
N ALA A 90 -16.08 1.41 -16.58
CA ALA A 90 -16.94 2.22 -15.71
C ALA A 90 -17.04 3.69 -16.15
N ALA A 91 -16.02 4.23 -16.83
CA ALA A 91 -16.04 5.54 -17.46
C ALA A 91 -16.59 5.54 -18.91
N GLY A 92 -17.11 4.40 -19.40
CA GLY A 92 -17.70 4.27 -20.73
C GLY A 92 -16.70 4.00 -21.86
N TYR A 93 -15.47 3.56 -21.55
CA TYR A 93 -14.39 3.34 -22.51
C TYR A 93 -13.97 1.87 -22.67
N GLY A 94 -13.81 1.42 -23.91
CA GLY A 94 -13.18 0.14 -24.22
C GLY A 94 -11.66 0.25 -24.30
N LEU A 95 -10.96 0.05 -23.18
CA LEU A 95 -9.51 0.20 -23.10
C LEU A 95 -8.73 -1.03 -23.60
N GLU A 96 -9.26 -2.23 -23.37
CA GLU A 96 -8.57 -3.50 -23.65
C GLU A 96 -7.96 -3.60 -25.06
N PRO A 97 -8.65 -3.22 -26.16
CA PRO A 97 -8.07 -3.28 -27.51
C PRO A 97 -6.81 -2.42 -27.69
N LEU A 98 -6.60 -1.39 -26.86
CA LEU A 98 -5.44 -0.51 -26.95
C LEU A 98 -4.20 -1.08 -26.25
N LEU A 99 -4.38 -1.97 -25.27
CA LEU A 99 -3.30 -2.39 -24.38
C LEU A 99 -2.41 -3.50 -24.97
N GLY A 100 -2.84 -4.16 -26.05
CA GLY A 100 -2.18 -5.35 -26.57
C GLY A 100 -2.38 -6.57 -25.65
N PRO A 101 -1.74 -7.71 -25.96
CA PRO A 101 -1.87 -8.94 -25.17
C PRO A 101 -1.32 -8.75 -23.76
N PRO A 102 -1.85 -9.49 -22.76
CA PRO A 102 -1.31 -9.49 -21.41
C PRO A 102 0.15 -9.97 -21.43
N VAL A 103 0.99 -9.34 -20.60
CA VAL A 103 2.36 -9.81 -20.37
C VAL A 103 2.28 -10.99 -19.39
N PRO A 104 2.84 -12.17 -19.73
CA PRO A 104 2.85 -13.31 -18.82
C PRO A 104 3.54 -12.94 -17.49
N GLU A 105 2.94 -13.34 -16.37
CA GLU A 105 3.58 -13.18 -15.07
C GLU A 105 4.74 -14.17 -14.94
N THR A 106 5.95 -13.64 -14.74
CA THR A 106 7.12 -14.48 -14.49
C THR A 106 7.19 -14.78 -13.00
N VAL A 107 6.95 -16.04 -12.63
CA VAL A 107 7.04 -16.54 -11.24
C VAL A 107 8.45 -16.41 -10.68
N HIS A 108 9.48 -16.36 -11.55
CA HIS A 108 10.88 -16.21 -11.19
C HIS A 108 11.52 -15.15 -12.09
N HIS A 109 12.47 -14.40 -11.56
CA HIS A 109 13.21 -13.40 -12.33
C HIS A 109 14.67 -13.34 -11.91
N ARG A 110 15.55 -12.80 -12.76
CA ARG A 110 16.95 -12.58 -12.41
C ARG A 110 17.19 -11.15 -11.92
N ASP A 111 17.92 -10.98 -10.83
CA ASP A 111 18.31 -9.68 -10.30
C ASP A 111 19.41 -8.99 -11.16
N SER A 112 20.00 -7.91 -10.66
CA SER A 112 21.12 -7.22 -11.33
C SER A 112 22.41 -8.03 -11.34
N LEU A 113 22.57 -8.99 -10.44
CA LEU A 113 23.71 -9.90 -10.37
C LEU A 113 23.48 -11.19 -11.16
N GLY A 114 22.33 -11.33 -11.81
CA GLY A 114 21.96 -12.52 -12.59
C GLY A 114 21.42 -13.67 -11.75
N ARG A 115 21.28 -13.51 -10.44
CA ARG A 115 20.76 -14.53 -9.52
C ARG A 115 19.26 -14.64 -9.69
N VAL A 116 18.73 -15.86 -9.69
CA VAL A 116 17.29 -16.09 -9.71
C VAL A 116 16.67 -15.72 -8.36
N TRP A 117 15.56 -15.01 -8.41
CA TRP A 117 14.76 -14.59 -7.28
C TRP A 117 13.34 -15.14 -7.41
N PRO A 118 12.72 -15.52 -6.27
CA PRO A 118 11.34 -15.94 -6.28
C PRO A 118 10.43 -14.71 -6.47
N GLY A 119 9.38 -14.88 -7.26
CA GLY A 119 8.22 -14.01 -7.24
C GLY A 119 7.24 -14.41 -6.14
N ALA A 120 6.05 -13.81 -6.20
CA ALA A 120 4.89 -14.25 -5.44
C ALA A 120 4.37 -15.59 -5.99
N VAL A 121 4.26 -16.60 -5.13
CA VAL A 121 3.81 -17.95 -5.51
C VAL A 121 2.55 -18.32 -4.71
N PRO A 122 1.46 -18.78 -5.35
CA PRO A 122 0.31 -19.32 -4.64
C PRO A 122 0.70 -20.51 -3.75
N VAL A 123 0.20 -20.52 -2.52
CA VAL A 123 0.43 -21.62 -1.58
C VAL A 123 -0.44 -22.81 -1.98
N THR A 124 0.21 -23.83 -2.50
CA THR A 124 -0.34 -25.16 -2.78
C THR A 124 0.34 -26.18 -1.88
N GLU A 125 -0.18 -27.41 -1.81
CA GLU A 125 0.45 -28.50 -1.05
C GLU A 125 1.92 -28.71 -1.46
N ALA A 126 2.20 -28.68 -2.77
CA ALA A 126 3.56 -28.82 -3.30
C ALA A 126 4.48 -27.64 -2.93
N VAL A 127 3.92 -26.43 -2.81
CA VAL A 127 4.67 -25.24 -2.37
C VAL A 127 4.91 -25.28 -0.87
N ALA A 128 3.91 -25.65 -0.07
CA ALA A 128 4.05 -25.81 1.38
C ALA A 128 5.11 -26.86 1.74
N ALA A 129 5.07 -28.04 1.10
CA ALA A 129 6.09 -29.07 1.24
C ALA A 129 7.49 -28.56 0.85
N SER A 130 7.57 -27.78 -0.23
CA SER A 130 8.84 -27.20 -0.66
C SER A 130 9.41 -26.15 0.29
N ILE A 131 8.55 -25.37 0.96
CA ILE A 131 9.01 -24.42 1.97
C ILE A 131 9.63 -25.19 3.14
N ALA A 132 9.00 -26.29 3.57
CA ALA A 132 9.53 -27.14 4.64
C ALA A 132 10.86 -27.83 4.28
N ASP A 133 11.12 -28.10 3.00
CA ASP A 133 12.42 -28.60 2.51
C ASP A 133 13.53 -27.55 2.68
N ASP A 134 13.26 -26.29 2.34
CA ASP A 134 14.26 -25.22 2.29
C ASP A 134 14.39 -24.43 3.61
N TYR A 135 13.35 -24.43 4.45
CA TYR A 135 13.27 -23.64 5.69
C TYR A 135 12.74 -24.47 6.86
N ASP A 136 13.31 -24.25 8.05
CA ASP A 136 12.84 -24.89 9.28
C ASP A 136 11.76 -24.07 9.97
N LEU A 137 10.51 -24.19 9.50
CA LEU A 137 9.37 -23.47 10.08
C LEU A 137 9.10 -23.86 11.54
N THR A 138 9.49 -25.06 11.99
CA THR A 138 9.31 -25.48 13.39
C THR A 138 10.14 -24.68 14.37
N ARG A 139 11.22 -24.05 13.88
CA ARG A 139 12.11 -23.15 14.62
C ARG A 139 11.94 -21.69 14.20
N ALA A 140 10.96 -21.39 13.36
CA ALA A 140 10.74 -20.03 12.90
C ALA A 140 10.17 -19.17 14.03
N GLU A 141 10.48 -17.89 14.00
CA GLU A 141 9.95 -16.90 14.91
C GLU A 141 9.05 -15.92 14.15
N VAL A 142 7.91 -15.59 14.75
CA VAL A 142 7.02 -14.55 14.24
C VAL A 142 7.72 -13.22 14.31
N ARG A 143 7.94 -12.64 13.14
CA ARG A 143 8.45 -11.28 13.01
C ARG A 143 7.31 -10.27 12.96
N THR A 144 6.30 -10.56 12.14
CA THR A 144 5.15 -9.67 11.98
C THR A 144 3.90 -10.50 11.76
N VAL A 145 2.83 -10.17 12.47
CA VAL A 145 1.46 -10.62 12.18
C VAL A 145 0.64 -9.37 11.93
N ARG A 146 -0.19 -9.39 10.88
CA ARG A 146 -1.16 -8.34 10.62
C ARG A 146 -2.43 -8.99 10.11
N VAL A 147 -3.55 -8.61 10.69
CA VAL A 147 -4.88 -8.93 10.16
C VAL A 147 -5.60 -7.61 9.98
N GLU A 148 -6.18 -7.42 8.81
CA GLU A 148 -6.88 -6.19 8.48
C GLU A 148 -8.11 -6.47 7.64
N ARG A 149 -9.05 -5.55 7.73
CA ARG A 149 -10.24 -5.56 6.91
C ARG A 149 -9.92 -4.98 5.53
N ALA A 150 -10.45 -5.63 4.50
CA ALA A 150 -10.38 -5.22 3.11
C ALA A 150 -11.81 -5.22 2.54
N GLY A 151 -12.52 -4.11 2.74
CA GLY A 151 -13.95 -4.05 2.46
C GLY A 151 -14.74 -4.94 3.42
N GLN A 152 -15.47 -5.92 2.89
CA GLN A 152 -16.25 -6.87 3.69
C GLN A 152 -15.39 -8.03 4.24
N ASP A 153 -14.28 -8.32 3.58
CA ASP A 153 -13.44 -9.48 3.88
C ASP A 153 -12.29 -9.10 4.82
N LEU A 154 -11.58 -10.11 5.33
CA LEU A 154 -10.33 -9.94 6.06
C LEU A 154 -9.16 -10.41 5.20
N SER A 155 -8.04 -9.69 5.28
CA SER A 155 -6.75 -10.12 4.76
C SER A 155 -5.74 -10.26 5.89
N GLY A 156 -4.76 -11.13 5.69
CA GLY A 156 -3.72 -11.43 6.65
C GLY A 156 -2.33 -11.28 6.05
N TYR A 157 -1.37 -10.95 6.89
CA TYR A 157 0.04 -10.95 6.55
C TYR A 157 0.83 -11.53 7.72
N LEU A 158 1.68 -12.50 7.41
CA LEU A 158 2.58 -13.12 8.37
C LEU A 158 4.00 -13.09 7.81
N ALA A 159 4.95 -12.59 8.59
CA ALA A 159 6.37 -12.71 8.32
C ALA A 159 7.01 -13.59 9.38
N LEU A 160 7.69 -14.65 8.93
CA LEU A 160 8.38 -15.62 9.78
C LEU A 160 9.87 -15.55 9.49
N THR A 161 10.67 -15.28 10.52
CA THR A 161 12.12 -15.47 10.46
C THR A 161 12.41 -16.95 10.62
N ALA A 162 12.94 -17.62 9.59
CA ALA A 162 13.12 -19.06 9.58
C ALA A 162 14.58 -19.45 9.30
N PRO A 163 15.15 -20.40 10.06
CA PRO A 163 16.45 -20.98 9.74
C PRO A 163 16.43 -21.66 8.37
N ARG A 164 17.49 -21.45 7.59
CA ARG A 164 17.68 -22.14 6.30
C ARG A 164 18.09 -23.59 6.55
N ARG A 165 17.60 -24.51 5.71
CA ARG A 165 18.04 -25.92 5.67
C ARG A 165 19.15 -26.17 4.64
N TYR A 166 19.61 -25.12 3.96
CA TYR A 166 20.69 -25.14 2.97
C TYR A 166 21.83 -24.20 3.38
N ALA A 167 23.01 -24.45 2.81
CA ALA A 167 24.19 -23.65 3.09
C ALA A 167 24.06 -22.22 2.54
N SER A 168 24.29 -21.23 3.40
CA SER A 168 24.39 -19.80 3.05
C SER A 168 25.68 -19.19 3.63
N PRO A 169 26.14 -18.05 3.10
CA PRO A 169 27.25 -17.32 3.70
C PRO A 169 26.98 -16.97 5.18
N PRO A 170 28.01 -17.02 6.05
CA PRO A 170 27.86 -16.89 7.50
C PRO A 170 27.49 -15.47 7.97
N ASP A 171 27.63 -14.47 7.10
CA ASP A 171 27.33 -13.05 7.34
C ASP A 171 25.88 -12.67 7.02
N GLN A 172 25.06 -13.61 6.55
CA GLN A 172 23.67 -13.32 6.19
C GLN A 172 22.70 -13.59 7.35
N THR A 173 21.81 -12.63 7.58
CA THR A 173 20.68 -12.78 8.50
C THR A 173 19.77 -13.92 8.07
N ASP A 174 19.01 -14.47 9.01
CA ASP A 174 17.99 -15.48 8.74
C ASP A 174 17.02 -15.03 7.63
N ALA A 175 16.46 -16.02 6.93
CA ALA A 175 15.51 -15.79 5.86
C ALA A 175 14.16 -15.38 6.43
N VAL A 176 13.43 -14.55 5.69
CA VAL A 176 12.07 -14.17 6.07
C VAL A 176 11.08 -14.74 5.05
N VAL A 177 10.29 -15.70 5.49
CA VAL A 177 9.17 -16.27 4.73
C VAL A 177 7.94 -15.39 4.99
N GLN A 178 7.38 -14.82 3.94
CA GLN A 178 6.25 -13.90 4.03
C GLN A 178 5.02 -14.54 3.41
N VAL A 179 3.94 -14.66 4.17
CA VAL A 179 2.67 -15.26 3.75
C VAL A 179 1.60 -14.17 3.75
N MET A 180 1.05 -13.88 2.58
CA MET A 180 -0.12 -13.03 2.39
C MET A 180 -1.35 -13.93 2.29
N LEU A 181 -2.37 -13.67 3.10
CA LEU A 181 -3.58 -14.48 3.26
C LEU A 181 -4.78 -13.67 2.76
N ASP A 182 -5.59 -14.26 1.89
CA ASP A 182 -6.78 -13.64 1.32
C ASP A 182 -8.05 -14.37 1.81
N ASP A 183 -9.09 -13.60 2.14
CA ASP A 183 -10.33 -14.10 2.77
C ASP A 183 -10.01 -14.90 4.05
N VAL A 184 -9.48 -14.19 5.05
CA VAL A 184 -9.18 -14.74 6.39
C VAL A 184 -10.49 -14.99 7.14
N ARG A 185 -10.72 -16.25 7.54
CA ARG A 185 -11.97 -16.71 8.15
C ARG A 185 -11.85 -17.00 9.64
N ALA A 186 -10.64 -17.31 10.11
CA ALA A 186 -10.37 -17.53 11.52
C ALA A 186 -8.98 -17.02 11.88
N VAL A 187 -8.89 -16.42 13.08
CA VAL A 187 -7.68 -15.85 13.64
C VAL A 187 -7.68 -16.12 15.13
N GLN A 188 -6.60 -16.69 15.62
CA GLN A 188 -6.24 -16.70 17.02
C GLN A 188 -4.73 -16.45 17.11
N PHE A 189 -4.31 -15.46 17.88
CA PHE A 189 -2.90 -15.15 18.05
C PHE A 189 -2.65 -14.59 19.45
N ASP A 190 -1.63 -15.11 20.13
CA ASP A 190 -1.00 -14.46 21.28
C ASP A 190 0.47 -14.24 20.92
N SER A 191 0.99 -13.04 21.16
CA SER A 191 2.41 -12.72 21.04
C SER A 191 3.33 -13.69 21.79
N SER A 192 2.87 -14.36 22.84
CA SER A 192 3.64 -15.40 23.55
C SER A 192 3.83 -16.69 22.74
N ASP A 193 2.96 -16.94 21.76
CA ASP A 193 3.01 -18.12 20.88
C ASP A 193 3.92 -17.91 19.66
N GLY A 194 4.69 -16.82 19.61
CA GLY A 194 5.45 -16.40 18.43
C GLY A 194 6.58 -17.34 17.97
N ALA A 195 6.76 -18.52 18.56
CA ALA A 195 7.81 -19.46 18.19
C ALA A 195 7.25 -20.76 17.60
N GLY A 196 7.82 -21.20 16.48
CA GLY A 196 7.40 -22.36 15.71
C GLY A 196 6.18 -22.08 14.85
N ALA A 197 6.20 -22.58 13.61
CA ALA A 197 5.10 -22.48 12.68
C ALA A 197 4.95 -23.73 11.83
N THR A 198 3.72 -23.98 11.36
CA THR A 198 3.45 -24.94 10.29
C THR A 198 2.53 -24.31 9.26
N LEU A 199 2.74 -24.67 7.99
CA LEU A 199 1.94 -24.21 6.86
C LEU A 199 1.31 -25.42 6.20
N THR A 200 -0.02 -25.43 6.15
CA THR A 200 -0.80 -26.55 5.59
C THR A 200 -1.86 -26.05 4.63
N THR A 201 -2.25 -26.91 3.69
CA THR A 201 -3.27 -26.64 2.69
C THR A 201 -4.28 -27.78 2.70
N GLY A 202 -5.57 -27.47 2.59
CA GLY A 202 -6.64 -28.47 2.56
C GLY A 202 -7.86 -27.99 1.78
N ALA A 203 -8.96 -28.73 1.87
CA ALA A 203 -10.22 -28.38 1.20
C ALA A 203 -10.79 -27.03 1.67
N ASP A 204 -10.51 -26.65 2.92
CA ASP A 204 -10.99 -25.41 3.53
C ASP A 204 -10.08 -24.19 3.26
N GLY A 205 -8.99 -24.37 2.49
CA GLY A 205 -8.03 -23.33 2.12
C GLY A 205 -6.65 -23.54 2.74
N VAL A 206 -6.03 -22.46 3.21
CA VAL A 206 -4.69 -22.43 3.80
C VAL A 206 -4.78 -22.17 5.30
N GLU A 207 -4.02 -22.95 6.09
CA GLU A 207 -3.87 -22.74 7.52
C GLU A 207 -2.40 -22.56 7.88
N VAL A 208 -2.10 -21.47 8.59
CA VAL A 208 -0.82 -21.26 9.26
C VAL A 208 -1.02 -21.40 10.76
N ARG A 209 -0.39 -22.41 11.37
CA ARG A 209 -0.36 -22.55 12.83
C ARG A 209 0.92 -21.94 13.38
N ILE A 210 0.83 -21.30 14.53
CA ILE A 210 1.90 -20.53 15.18
C ILE A 210 1.93 -20.95 16.65
N GLY A 211 3.08 -21.44 17.12
CA GLY A 211 3.25 -21.90 18.49
C GLY A 211 2.24 -22.97 18.90
N ALA A 212 1.74 -22.84 20.14
CA ALA A 212 0.86 -23.83 20.74
C ALA A 212 -0.59 -23.68 20.27
N GLN A 213 -1.13 -22.45 20.27
CA GLN A 213 -2.55 -22.19 20.04
C GLN A 213 -2.82 -21.25 18.84
N GLY A 214 -1.83 -20.47 18.42
CA GLY A 214 -1.98 -19.52 17.34
C GLY A 214 -2.34 -20.17 16.00
N HIS A 215 -3.27 -19.57 15.26
CA HIS A 215 -3.59 -19.97 13.90
C HIS A 215 -4.21 -18.82 13.08
N LEU A 216 -3.96 -18.85 11.78
CA LEU A 216 -4.65 -18.05 10.77
C LEU A 216 -5.16 -18.98 9.68
N ARG A 217 -6.47 -18.91 9.36
CA ARG A 217 -7.10 -19.68 8.28
C ARG A 217 -7.66 -18.74 7.24
N ALA A 218 -7.38 -19.03 5.98
CA ALA A 218 -7.78 -18.20 4.85
C ALA A 218 -8.16 -19.05 3.64
N ALA A 219 -8.97 -18.51 2.73
CA ALA A 219 -9.36 -19.23 1.51
C ALA A 219 -8.16 -19.52 0.61
N SER A 220 -7.23 -18.58 0.51
CA SER A 220 -6.00 -18.71 -0.26
C SER A 220 -4.84 -17.95 0.37
N ALA A 221 -3.62 -18.27 -0.05
CA ALA A 221 -2.44 -17.54 0.35
C ALA A 221 -1.43 -17.46 -0.78
N VAL A 222 -0.57 -16.45 -0.70
CA VAL A 222 0.60 -16.25 -1.55
C VAL A 222 1.83 -16.13 -0.66
N VAL A 223 2.91 -16.81 -1.04
CA VAL A 223 4.19 -16.72 -0.35
C VAL A 223 5.19 -15.88 -1.16
N THR A 224 5.97 -15.07 -0.46
CA THR A 224 7.18 -14.41 -0.96
C THR A 224 8.33 -14.63 0.02
N PHE A 225 9.56 -14.40 -0.43
CA PHE A 225 10.76 -14.61 0.37
C PHE A 225 11.62 -13.36 0.35
N ASP A 226 12.01 -12.88 1.53
CA ASP A 226 13.14 -11.98 1.69
C ASP A 226 14.34 -12.82 2.14
N ASP A 227 15.02 -13.38 1.13
CA ASP A 227 16.20 -14.21 1.31
C ASP A 227 17.21 -13.99 0.16
N PRO A 228 18.29 -13.23 0.40
CA PRO A 228 19.34 -12.99 -0.60
C PRO A 228 20.04 -14.28 -1.08
N SER A 229 19.96 -15.36 -0.30
CA SER A 229 20.51 -16.67 -0.62
C SER A 229 19.49 -17.63 -1.21
N TRP A 230 18.26 -17.20 -1.53
CA TRP A 230 17.22 -18.07 -2.07
C TRP A 230 17.67 -18.87 -3.32
N HIS A 231 18.49 -18.27 -4.18
CA HIS A 231 19.08 -18.94 -5.35
C HIS A 231 19.92 -20.19 -5.00
N LEU A 232 20.41 -20.30 -3.76
CA LEU A 232 21.15 -21.46 -3.23
C LEU A 232 20.23 -22.53 -2.62
N SER A 233 18.93 -22.28 -2.51
CA SER A 233 17.95 -23.27 -2.08
C SER A 233 17.75 -24.36 -3.15
N ARG A 234 17.06 -25.45 -2.79
CA ARG A 234 16.70 -26.49 -3.76
C ARG A 234 15.82 -25.91 -4.88
N ARG A 235 14.84 -25.08 -4.51
CA ARG A 235 13.97 -24.40 -5.48
C ARG A 235 14.68 -23.34 -6.28
N GLY A 236 15.59 -22.60 -5.66
CA GLY A 236 16.45 -21.62 -6.33
C GLY A 236 17.22 -22.25 -7.47
N ARG A 237 17.91 -23.37 -7.21
CA ARG A 237 18.64 -24.11 -8.25
C ARG A 237 17.73 -24.69 -9.35
N ALA A 238 16.56 -25.20 -8.99
CA ALA A 238 15.60 -25.70 -9.97
C ALA A 238 15.07 -24.57 -10.87
N ALA A 239 14.67 -23.45 -10.27
CA ALA A 239 14.20 -22.28 -10.99
C ALA A 239 15.29 -21.64 -11.87
N ASP A 240 16.56 -21.72 -11.45
CA ASP A 240 17.68 -21.21 -12.22
C ASP A 240 17.80 -21.86 -13.60
N ALA A 241 17.51 -23.17 -13.70
CA ALA A 241 17.54 -23.93 -14.95
C ALA A 241 16.48 -23.45 -15.96
N ASP A 242 15.29 -23.08 -15.46
CA ASP A 242 14.14 -22.71 -16.29
C ASP A 242 13.99 -21.19 -16.48
N THR A 243 14.70 -20.37 -15.69
CA THR A 243 14.59 -18.91 -15.76
C THR A 243 15.51 -18.35 -16.84
N PRO A 244 14.95 -17.76 -17.92
CA PRO A 244 15.75 -17.25 -19.03
C PRO A 244 16.79 -16.21 -18.58
N SER A 245 17.92 -16.16 -19.27
CA SER A 245 18.95 -15.16 -18.99
C SER A 245 18.41 -13.74 -19.27
N ARG A 246 18.94 -12.74 -18.56
CA ARG A 246 18.48 -11.34 -18.67
C ARG A 246 18.62 -10.75 -20.09
N SER A 247 19.42 -11.36 -20.97
CA SER A 247 19.54 -10.96 -22.38
C SER A 247 18.41 -11.48 -23.27
N THR A 248 17.67 -12.50 -22.83
CA THR A 248 16.57 -13.14 -23.59
C THR A 248 15.18 -12.71 -23.13
N THR A 249 15.06 -12.15 -21.93
CA THR A 249 13.79 -11.56 -21.46
C THR A 249 13.50 -10.27 -22.23
N THR A 250 12.30 -10.20 -22.80
CA THR A 250 11.72 -9.03 -23.44
C THR A 250 12.08 -7.79 -22.63
N ARG A 251 12.89 -6.90 -23.24
CA ARG A 251 13.35 -5.66 -22.62
C ARG A 251 12.19 -5.03 -21.88
N ARG A 252 12.29 -4.89 -20.54
CA ARG A 252 11.28 -4.19 -19.71
C ARG A 252 10.80 -3.00 -20.54
N PRO A 253 9.48 -2.85 -20.75
CA PRO A 253 8.99 -1.79 -21.62
C PRO A 253 9.61 -0.50 -21.10
N ARG A 254 10.45 0.14 -21.95
CA ARG A 254 11.20 1.33 -21.55
C ARG A 254 10.16 2.29 -21.01
N GLU A 255 10.41 2.80 -19.81
CA GLU A 255 9.60 3.87 -19.24
C GLU A 255 9.37 4.89 -20.35
N SER A 256 8.10 5.23 -20.60
CA SER A 256 7.77 6.24 -21.60
C SER A 256 8.29 7.56 -21.05
N THR A 257 9.56 7.87 -21.35
CA THR A 257 10.20 9.16 -21.08
C THR A 257 9.58 10.21 -21.99
N GLY A 258 8.33 10.55 -21.70
CA GLY A 258 7.65 11.70 -22.26
C GLY A 258 8.38 12.97 -21.84
N PRO A 259 8.20 14.07 -22.59
CA PRO A 259 8.72 15.36 -22.18
C PRO A 259 8.15 15.70 -20.80
N LYS A 260 9.02 15.99 -19.83
CA LYS A 260 8.60 16.45 -18.51
C LYS A 260 7.79 17.74 -18.67
N PRO A 261 6.65 17.92 -17.98
CA PRO A 261 5.96 19.19 -17.96
C PRO A 261 6.91 20.30 -17.44
N ARG A 262 6.64 21.55 -17.81
CA ARG A 262 7.41 22.73 -17.40
C ARG A 262 6.47 23.85 -16.96
N GLY A 263 7.00 24.83 -16.23
CA GLY A 263 6.21 25.97 -15.75
C GLY A 263 5.06 25.53 -14.87
N ALA A 264 3.92 26.22 -14.97
CA ALA A 264 2.76 25.93 -14.12
C ALA A 264 2.17 24.52 -14.31
N ALA A 265 2.40 23.88 -15.46
CA ALA A 265 2.00 22.49 -15.66
C ALA A 265 2.85 21.51 -14.86
N TRP A 266 4.11 21.85 -14.59
CA TRP A 266 4.95 21.08 -13.68
C TRP A 266 4.48 21.27 -12.24
N ASP A 267 4.16 22.50 -11.84
CA ASP A 267 3.63 22.80 -10.50
C ASP A 267 2.34 22.02 -10.23
N ALA A 268 1.38 22.02 -11.18
CA ALA A 268 0.16 21.23 -11.06
C ALA A 268 0.43 19.72 -10.98
N ALA A 269 1.37 19.20 -11.79
CA ALA A 269 1.76 17.80 -11.72
C ALA A 269 2.41 17.44 -10.38
N PHE A 270 3.23 18.33 -9.82
CA PHE A 270 3.86 18.18 -8.52
C PHE A 270 2.80 18.14 -7.41
N VAL A 271 1.82 19.05 -7.44
CA VAL A 271 0.71 19.09 -6.47
C VAL A 271 -0.10 17.80 -6.49
N LEU A 272 -0.51 17.32 -7.68
CA LEU A 272 -1.22 16.04 -7.82
C LEU A 272 -0.38 14.86 -7.32
N HIS A 273 0.91 14.84 -7.65
CA HIS A 273 1.80 13.77 -7.22
C HIS A 273 1.95 13.74 -5.70
N GLN A 274 2.08 14.89 -5.04
CA GLN A 274 2.12 14.99 -3.58
C GLN A 274 0.79 14.52 -2.94
N ALA A 275 -0.35 14.84 -3.55
CA ALA A 275 -1.65 14.32 -3.09
C ALA A 275 -1.73 12.78 -3.19
N MET A 276 -1.25 12.20 -4.29
CA MET A 276 -1.20 10.73 -4.45
C MET A 276 -0.24 10.08 -3.46
N LEU A 277 0.90 10.70 -3.15
CA LEU A 277 1.81 10.23 -2.10
C LEU A 277 1.16 10.31 -0.71
N GLU A 278 0.37 11.35 -0.45
CA GLU A 278 -0.37 11.50 0.81
C GLU A 278 -1.43 10.42 0.94
N ILE A 279 -2.21 10.17 -0.11
CA ILE A 279 -3.19 9.08 -0.15
C ILE A 279 -2.48 7.73 0.06
N ARG A 280 -1.34 7.50 -0.62
CA ARG A 280 -0.55 6.27 -0.47
C ARG A 280 0.08 6.13 0.91
N SER A 281 0.18 7.19 1.71
CA SER A 281 0.78 7.13 3.04
C SER A 281 0.06 6.16 3.98
N VAL A 282 -1.21 5.84 3.71
CA VAL A 282 -1.97 4.78 4.41
C VAL A 282 -1.34 3.38 4.25
N ARG A 283 -0.35 3.22 3.37
CA ARG A 283 0.55 2.05 3.36
C ARG A 283 1.20 1.78 4.70
N TYR A 284 1.47 2.84 5.46
CA TYR A 284 1.90 2.75 6.85
C TYR A 284 0.63 2.72 7.69
N ALA A 285 0.31 1.55 8.26
CA ALA A 285 -0.94 1.34 8.98
C ALA A 285 -1.21 2.43 10.04
N LYS A 286 -0.16 2.90 10.72
CA LYS A 286 -0.24 3.97 11.72
C LYS A 286 -0.63 5.36 11.19
N LEU A 287 -0.61 5.57 9.87
CA LEU A 287 -1.03 6.81 9.22
C LEU A 287 -2.42 6.72 8.60
N ALA A 288 -3.08 5.55 8.66
CA ALA A 288 -4.36 5.32 8.00
C ALA A 288 -5.46 6.27 8.50
N GLY A 289 -5.50 6.57 9.80
CA GLY A 289 -6.45 7.52 10.39
C GLY A 289 -6.09 9.00 10.20
N SER A 290 -4.84 9.32 9.83
CA SER A 290 -4.38 10.70 9.67
C SER A 290 -4.47 11.24 8.25
N ALA A 291 -4.51 10.37 7.24
CA ALA A 291 -4.56 10.78 5.85
C ALA A 291 -5.94 11.41 5.51
N PRO A 292 -6.01 12.63 4.98
CA PRO A 292 -7.27 13.32 4.70
C PRO A 292 -7.90 12.84 3.37
N LEU A 293 -8.17 11.54 3.26
CA LEU A 293 -8.57 10.89 2.00
C LEU A 293 -9.80 11.53 1.36
N ARG A 294 -10.86 11.81 2.14
CA ARG A 294 -12.09 12.43 1.65
C ARG A 294 -11.83 13.84 1.09
N GLU A 295 -11.15 14.68 1.85
CA GLU A 295 -10.77 16.04 1.44
C GLU A 295 -9.94 16.03 0.16
N LEU A 296 -8.94 15.14 0.07
CA LEU A 296 -8.13 15.01 -1.14
C LEU A 296 -8.95 14.51 -2.34
N CYS A 297 -9.84 13.52 -2.15
CA CYS A 297 -10.67 13.05 -3.25
C CYS A 297 -11.66 14.12 -3.73
N ASP A 298 -12.21 14.92 -2.82
CA ASP A 298 -13.13 16.00 -3.16
C ASP A 298 -12.38 17.17 -3.86
N ALA A 299 -11.19 17.52 -3.37
CA ALA A 299 -10.34 18.55 -3.98
C ALA A 299 -9.91 18.20 -5.41
N PHE A 300 -9.60 16.93 -5.67
CA PHE A 300 -9.11 16.45 -6.96
C PHE A 300 -10.19 15.76 -7.82
N ALA A 301 -11.47 15.88 -7.45
CA ALA A 301 -12.57 15.38 -8.27
C ALA A 301 -12.53 16.02 -9.68
N GLY A 302 -12.49 15.18 -10.72
CA GLY A 302 -12.40 15.65 -12.12
C GLY A 302 -11.01 16.18 -12.52
N ALA A 303 -9.94 15.84 -11.79
CA ALA A 303 -8.58 16.25 -12.10
C ALA A 303 -8.13 15.87 -13.52
N GLY A 304 -8.52 14.69 -14.02
CA GLY A 304 -8.24 14.22 -15.37
C GLY A 304 -8.81 15.17 -16.41
N ASP A 305 -10.11 15.45 -16.33
CA ASP A 305 -10.78 16.42 -17.20
C ASP A 305 -10.19 17.83 -17.10
N GLY A 306 -9.86 18.28 -15.88
CA GLY A 306 -9.20 19.56 -15.63
C GLY A 306 -7.85 19.68 -16.34
N ILE A 307 -7.04 18.62 -16.32
CA ILE A 307 -5.75 18.55 -17.04
C ILE A 307 -5.96 18.66 -18.55
N LEU A 308 -6.95 17.94 -19.11
CA LEU A 308 -7.25 18.01 -20.54
C LEU A 308 -7.72 19.41 -20.95
N ALA A 309 -8.60 20.01 -20.16
CA ALA A 309 -9.13 21.34 -20.40
C ALA A 309 -8.02 22.41 -20.37
N ALA A 310 -7.09 22.33 -19.40
CA ALA A 310 -5.93 23.21 -19.31
C ALA A 310 -4.97 22.99 -20.50
N ALA A 311 -4.64 21.74 -20.85
CA ALA A 311 -3.76 21.41 -21.97
C ALA A 311 -4.33 21.81 -23.34
N ALA A 312 -5.66 21.84 -23.48
CA ALA A 312 -6.35 22.28 -24.68
C ALA A 312 -6.18 23.79 -24.95
N GLN A 313 -5.89 24.59 -23.91
CA GLN A 313 -5.76 26.05 -24.05
C GLN A 313 -4.66 26.48 -25.03
N PRO A 314 -4.83 27.66 -25.67
CA PRO A 314 -3.77 28.31 -26.43
C PRO A 314 -2.50 28.48 -25.61
N ARG A 315 -1.32 28.44 -26.25
CA ARG A 315 -0.02 28.47 -25.57
C ARG A 315 0.12 29.68 -24.61
N SER A 316 -0.42 30.84 -25.00
CA SER A 316 -0.38 32.06 -24.18
C SER A 316 -1.24 32.01 -22.91
N LYS A 317 -2.26 31.15 -22.85
CA LYS A 317 -3.18 31.02 -21.70
C LYS A 317 -2.96 29.76 -20.88
N ARG A 318 -2.13 28.84 -21.38
CA ARG A 318 -1.98 27.49 -20.83
C ARG A 318 -1.35 27.49 -19.44
N ASP A 319 -0.26 28.22 -19.25
CA ASP A 319 0.41 28.30 -17.94
C ASP A 319 -0.55 28.86 -16.88
N HIS A 320 -1.30 29.92 -17.21
CA HIS A 320 -2.31 30.45 -16.31
C HIS A 320 -3.43 29.43 -16.02
N ALA A 321 -3.85 28.62 -17.01
CA ALA A 321 -4.86 27.59 -16.79
C ALA A 321 -4.38 26.49 -15.82
N PHE A 322 -3.13 26.02 -15.97
CA PHE A 322 -2.55 25.06 -15.02
C PHE A 322 -2.30 25.66 -13.64
N ARG A 323 -1.89 26.93 -13.58
CA ARG A 323 -1.73 27.64 -12.32
C ARG A 323 -3.04 27.69 -11.54
N ARG A 324 -4.14 28.11 -12.18
CA ARG A 324 -5.47 28.11 -11.56
C ARG A 324 -5.91 26.72 -11.08
N LEU A 325 -5.58 25.67 -11.84
CA LEU A 325 -5.89 24.30 -11.45
C LEU A 325 -5.17 23.92 -10.14
N ALA A 326 -3.87 24.23 -10.05
CA ALA A 326 -3.10 24.02 -8.82
C ALA A 326 -3.59 24.90 -7.65
N GLU A 327 -3.96 26.16 -7.91
CA GLU A 327 -4.56 27.07 -6.91
C GLU A 327 -5.87 26.49 -6.35
N GLN A 328 -6.72 25.95 -7.22
CA GLN A 328 -7.98 25.32 -6.82
C GLN A 328 -7.75 24.10 -5.92
N TRP A 329 -6.86 23.19 -6.31
CA TRP A 329 -6.57 21.97 -5.53
C TRP A 329 -5.99 22.28 -4.15
N ILE A 330 -5.08 23.25 -4.08
CA ILE A 330 -4.44 23.64 -2.82
C ILE A 330 -5.39 24.43 -1.93
N GLY A 331 -6.19 25.34 -2.51
CA GLY A 331 -7.21 26.07 -1.76
C GLY A 331 -8.26 25.13 -1.15
N ALA A 332 -8.54 24.01 -1.80
CA ALA A 332 -9.42 22.97 -1.29
C ALA A 332 -8.77 22.02 -0.29
N SER A 333 -7.43 22.01 -0.15
CA SER A 333 -6.72 21.19 0.83
C SER A 333 -5.57 21.92 1.55
N PRO A 334 -5.87 22.64 2.65
CA PRO A 334 -4.86 23.40 3.40
C PRO A 334 -3.75 22.54 4.03
N GLU A 335 -4.05 21.29 4.40
CA GLU A 335 -3.04 20.38 4.96
C GLU A 335 -2.02 19.95 3.91
N LEU A 336 -2.49 19.62 2.71
CA LEU A 336 -1.61 19.36 1.57
C LEU A 336 -0.76 20.60 1.25
N ALA A 337 -1.35 21.79 1.28
CA ALA A 337 -0.63 23.05 1.06
C ALA A 337 0.58 23.20 1.99
N ARG A 338 0.37 23.08 3.31
CA ARG A 338 1.43 23.14 4.32
C ARG A 338 2.54 22.13 4.07
N ARG A 339 2.15 20.90 3.70
CA ARG A 339 3.09 19.81 3.44
C ARG A 339 3.96 20.09 2.22
N ILE A 340 3.34 20.55 1.14
CA ILE A 340 3.97 20.90 -0.13
C ILE A 340 4.96 22.06 0.05
N ALA A 341 4.61 23.07 0.86
CA ALA A 341 5.46 24.23 1.12
C ALA A 341 6.88 23.86 1.58
N ARG A 342 7.03 22.77 2.36
CA ARG A 342 8.34 22.29 2.86
C ARG A 342 9.31 21.86 1.76
N TRP A 343 8.80 21.56 0.56
CA TRP A 343 9.59 21.07 -0.57
C TRP A 343 9.89 22.16 -1.60
N LEU A 344 9.34 23.37 -1.42
CA LEU A 344 9.46 24.46 -2.38
C LEU A 344 10.32 25.59 -1.80
N PRO A 345 11.05 26.35 -2.63
CA PRO A 345 11.76 27.54 -2.17
C PRO A 345 10.81 28.58 -1.58
N ASP A 346 11.21 29.31 -0.53
CA ASP A 346 10.36 30.28 0.20
C ASP A 346 9.70 31.36 -0.67
N GLY A 347 10.28 31.68 -1.83
CA GLY A 347 9.74 32.63 -2.80
C GLY A 347 8.76 32.03 -3.83
N HIS A 348 8.50 30.73 -3.78
CA HIS A 348 7.61 30.07 -4.72
C HIS A 348 6.15 30.48 -4.48
N TRP A 349 5.39 30.77 -5.53
CA TRP A 349 4.02 31.29 -5.40
C TRP A 349 3.08 30.37 -4.60
N LEU A 350 3.32 29.06 -4.60
CA LEU A 350 2.60 28.07 -3.78
C LEU A 350 2.76 28.26 -2.27
N HIS A 351 3.87 28.86 -1.80
CA HIS A 351 4.05 29.17 -0.37
C HIS A 351 3.00 30.16 0.14
N GLN A 352 2.58 31.09 -0.71
CA GLN A 352 1.59 32.13 -0.33
C GLN A 352 0.22 31.53 -0.02
N LEU A 353 -0.10 30.38 -0.63
CA LEU A 353 -1.37 29.67 -0.44
C LEU A 353 -1.37 28.73 0.78
N SER A 354 -0.19 28.47 1.36
CA SER A 354 0.00 27.45 2.40
C SER A 354 -0.20 27.95 3.84
N ARG A 355 -0.51 29.25 4.02
CA ARG A 355 -0.47 29.93 5.33
C ARG A 355 -1.80 29.99 6.08
N THR A 356 -2.89 29.44 5.54
CA THR A 356 -4.22 29.59 6.15
C THR A 356 -5.00 28.29 6.09
N GLY A 357 -5.07 27.60 7.23
CA GLY A 357 -6.00 26.49 7.43
C GLY A 357 -5.96 26.00 8.87
N PRO A 358 -7.08 25.55 9.45
CA PRO A 358 -7.06 24.92 10.76
C PRO A 358 -6.20 23.64 10.73
N HIS A 359 -5.53 23.33 11.84
CA HIS A 359 -4.89 22.03 12.05
C HIS A 359 -6.00 21.06 12.46
N ARG A 360 -6.09 19.87 11.86
CA ARG A 360 -6.97 18.82 12.38
C ARG A 360 -6.36 18.34 13.69
N PRO A 361 -7.01 18.55 14.87
CA PRO A 361 -6.46 18.02 16.11
C PRO A 361 -6.39 16.49 16.00
N ALA A 362 -5.33 15.89 16.53
CA ALA A 362 -5.31 14.45 16.73
C ALA A 362 -6.48 14.08 17.64
N ALA A 363 -7.20 13.00 17.32
CA ALA A 363 -8.25 12.48 18.20
C ALA A 363 -7.63 12.21 19.58
N ALA A 364 -8.12 12.91 20.60
CA ALA A 364 -7.57 12.82 21.93
C ALA A 364 -8.21 11.64 22.66
N GLY A 365 -7.44 10.57 22.84
CA GLY A 365 -7.82 9.41 23.65
C GLY A 365 -8.45 8.26 22.86
N LEU A 366 -8.85 7.23 23.61
CA LEU A 366 -9.52 6.06 23.07
C LEU A 366 -11.01 6.36 22.87
N PRO A 367 -11.63 5.91 21.77
CA PRO A 367 -13.07 5.98 21.62
C PRO A 367 -13.73 5.07 22.67
N THR A 368 -15.01 5.30 23.01
CA THR A 368 -15.75 4.42 23.94
C THR A 368 -16.30 3.18 23.23
N GLN A 369 -16.56 3.29 21.93
CA GLN A 369 -17.01 2.21 21.07
C GLN A 369 -16.25 2.29 19.74
N ALA A 370 -15.81 1.14 19.24
CA ALA A 370 -15.18 1.05 17.94
C ALA A 370 -15.32 -0.34 17.32
N GLN A 371 -15.12 -0.44 16.01
CA GLN A 371 -14.90 -1.71 15.32
C GLN A 371 -13.43 -1.83 14.93
N LEU A 372 -12.83 -3.00 15.15
CA LEU A 372 -11.46 -3.25 14.71
C LEU A 372 -11.41 -3.34 13.18
N THR A 373 -10.50 -2.60 12.56
CA THR A 373 -10.23 -2.66 11.12
C THR A 373 -8.83 -3.15 10.81
N LEU A 374 -7.88 -3.03 11.75
CA LEU A 374 -6.55 -3.61 11.62
C LEU A 374 -5.96 -3.89 13.00
N ALA A 375 -5.37 -5.07 13.16
CA ALA A 375 -4.46 -5.38 14.25
C ALA A 375 -3.14 -5.87 13.67
N GLY A 376 -2.05 -5.19 13.99
CA GLY A 376 -0.70 -5.55 13.60
C GLY A 376 0.20 -5.68 14.82
N TYR A 377 1.02 -6.73 14.86
CA TYR A 377 2.09 -6.94 15.82
C TYR A 377 3.42 -7.11 15.07
N THR A 378 4.47 -6.46 15.54
CA THR A 378 5.84 -6.69 15.10
C THR A 378 6.70 -7.00 16.32
N ALA A 379 7.34 -8.17 16.31
CA ALA A 379 8.25 -8.58 17.37
C ALA A 379 9.52 -7.73 17.36
N ALA A 380 10.22 -7.70 18.50
CA ALA A 380 11.51 -7.05 18.61
C ALA A 380 12.52 -7.70 17.64
N HIS A 381 13.32 -6.90 16.95
CA HIS A 381 14.29 -7.40 15.98
C HIS A 381 15.44 -6.42 15.76
N THR A 382 16.54 -6.90 15.18
CA THR A 382 17.77 -6.12 14.90
C THR A 382 18.05 -5.96 13.41
N LEU A 383 17.06 -6.21 12.54
CA LEU A 383 17.24 -6.14 11.09
C LEU A 383 17.77 -4.76 10.66
N TYR A 384 18.64 -4.77 9.65
CA TYR A 384 19.38 -3.60 9.16
C TYR A 384 20.34 -3.00 10.21
N GLY A 385 20.75 -3.80 11.19
CA GLY A 385 21.74 -3.43 12.20
C GLY A 385 21.24 -2.46 13.27
N THR A 386 19.93 -2.18 13.31
CA THR A 386 19.33 -1.28 14.31
C THR A 386 18.35 -2.06 15.18
N PRO A 387 18.54 -2.13 16.51
CA PRO A 387 17.56 -2.72 17.42
C PRO A 387 16.23 -1.97 17.35
N ARG A 388 15.14 -2.73 17.25
CA ARG A 388 13.77 -2.23 17.32
C ARG A 388 13.01 -2.99 18.39
N ASP A 389 12.32 -2.23 19.24
CA ASP A 389 11.40 -2.78 20.24
C ASP A 389 10.18 -3.41 19.55
N ALA A 390 9.53 -4.35 20.24
CA ALA A 390 8.24 -4.88 19.80
C ALA A 390 7.20 -3.75 19.76
N ALA A 391 6.30 -3.77 18.79
CA ALA A 391 5.28 -2.75 18.63
C ALA A 391 3.99 -3.34 18.08
N ALA A 392 2.86 -2.75 18.47
CA ALA A 392 1.56 -3.03 17.90
C ALA A 392 0.97 -1.79 17.23
N VAL A 393 0.25 -1.99 16.13
CA VAL A 393 -0.50 -0.94 15.44
C VAL A 393 -1.93 -1.40 15.31
N ILE A 394 -2.86 -0.61 15.82
CA ILE A 394 -4.29 -0.89 15.84
C ILE A 394 -5.01 0.20 15.06
N ASN A 395 -5.83 -0.17 14.08
CA ASN A 395 -6.77 0.75 13.47
C ASN A 395 -8.18 0.42 13.90
N LEU A 396 -8.89 1.45 14.33
CA LEU A 396 -10.26 1.41 14.80
C LEU A 396 -11.12 2.25 13.87
N ALA A 397 -12.30 1.77 13.53
CA ALA A 397 -13.39 2.62 13.07
C ALA A 397 -14.20 3.05 14.28
N ALA A 398 -14.31 4.35 14.52
CA ALA A 398 -15.10 4.93 15.60
C ALA A 398 -16.24 5.79 15.04
N PRO A 399 -17.39 5.88 15.74
CA PRO A 399 -18.44 6.82 15.38
C PRO A 399 -17.90 8.26 15.37
N ASP A 400 -18.33 9.03 14.38
CA ASP A 400 -18.07 10.48 14.26
C ASP A 400 -19.38 11.26 14.49
N ASP A 401 -19.27 12.57 14.70
CA ASP A 401 -20.40 13.45 15.04
C ASP A 401 -21.51 13.47 13.96
N ASP A 402 -21.13 13.19 12.69
CA ASP A 402 -22.03 13.18 11.54
C ASP A 402 -22.77 11.84 11.31
N ASN A 403 -22.88 10.98 12.34
CA ASN A 403 -23.35 9.58 12.24
C ASN A 403 -22.52 8.72 11.25
N GLY A 404 -21.31 9.18 10.92
CA GLY A 404 -20.34 8.47 10.11
C GLY A 404 -19.42 7.59 10.96
N TRP A 405 -18.52 6.86 10.30
CA TRP A 405 -17.45 6.11 10.96
C TRP A 405 -16.11 6.58 10.41
N THR A 406 -15.24 7.06 11.29
CA THR A 406 -13.90 7.53 10.92
C THR A 406 -12.84 6.59 11.46
N LEU A 407 -11.69 6.57 10.78
CA LEU A 407 -10.56 5.76 11.18
C LEU A 407 -9.71 6.49 12.20
N GLN A 408 -9.32 5.77 13.24
CA GLN A 408 -8.31 6.16 14.19
C GLN A 408 -7.20 5.11 14.17
N ALA A 409 -5.95 5.55 14.04
CA ALA A 409 -4.78 4.68 14.11
C ALA A 409 -4.06 4.91 15.44
N LEU A 410 -3.72 3.82 16.12
CA LEU A 410 -3.06 3.80 17.43
C LEU A 410 -1.76 3.00 17.31
N GLU A 411 -0.65 3.55 17.80
CA GLU A 411 0.65 2.89 17.83
C GLU A 411 1.06 2.64 19.28
N PHE A 412 1.20 1.37 19.63
CA PHE A 412 1.66 0.93 20.94
C PHE A 412 3.13 0.53 20.82
N SER A 413 4.03 1.40 21.28
CA SER A 413 5.46 1.08 21.34
C SER A 413 5.76 0.14 22.50
N ARG A 414 6.81 -0.69 22.40
CA ARG A 414 7.24 -1.61 23.46
C ARG A 414 6.11 -2.52 23.95
N SER A 415 5.37 -3.10 23.00
CA SER A 415 4.27 -4.00 23.31
C SER A 415 4.80 -5.28 23.94
N THR A 416 4.32 -5.56 25.16
CA THR A 416 4.65 -6.77 25.92
C THR A 416 3.67 -7.90 25.64
N ARG A 417 2.45 -7.55 25.25
CA ARG A 417 1.42 -8.53 24.90
C ARG A 417 0.49 -8.00 23.81
N LEU A 418 0.20 -8.84 22.84
CA LEU A 418 -0.93 -8.70 21.94
C LEU A 418 -1.67 -10.03 21.85
N THR A 419 -2.97 -10.02 22.14
CA THR A 419 -3.87 -11.14 21.86
C THR A 419 -4.92 -10.72 20.86
N LEU A 420 -5.23 -11.58 19.90
CA LEU A 420 -6.17 -11.31 18.82
C LEU A 420 -7.02 -12.54 18.53
N ASP A 421 -8.33 -12.33 18.48
CA ASP A 421 -9.34 -13.28 18.02
C ASP A 421 -10.15 -12.66 16.87
N ALA A 422 -10.60 -13.49 15.93
CA ALA A 422 -11.43 -13.05 14.80
C ALA A 422 -12.71 -12.31 15.23
N ALA A 423 -13.26 -12.62 16.40
CA ALA A 423 -14.44 -11.97 16.95
C ALA A 423 -14.28 -10.44 17.03
N ALA A 424 -13.05 -9.93 17.25
CA ALA A 424 -12.75 -8.51 17.35
C ALA A 424 -13.11 -7.70 16.09
N PHE A 425 -13.18 -8.35 14.92
CA PHE A 425 -13.50 -7.68 13.66
C PHE A 425 -15.00 -7.65 13.36
N THR A 426 -15.82 -8.48 14.01
CA THR A 426 -17.18 -8.82 13.55
C THR A 426 -18.19 -7.69 13.69
N ALA A 427 -18.13 -6.94 14.78
CA ALA A 427 -19.07 -5.86 15.08
C ALA A 427 -18.39 -4.75 15.90
N PRO A 428 -18.98 -3.55 15.96
CA PRO A 428 -18.55 -2.53 16.91
C PRO A 428 -18.70 -3.03 18.35
N ASP A 429 -17.69 -2.77 19.18
CA ASP A 429 -17.64 -3.20 20.56
C ASP A 429 -17.10 -2.07 21.47
N THR A 430 -17.29 -2.24 22.76
CA THR A 430 -16.75 -1.36 23.80
C THR A 430 -15.23 -1.38 23.78
N VAL A 431 -14.64 -0.19 23.89
CA VAL A 431 -13.20 0.00 24.00
C VAL A 431 -12.89 0.50 25.39
N SER A 432 -11.88 -0.09 26.01
CA SER A 432 -11.35 0.34 27.31
C SER A 432 -9.83 0.28 27.31
N GLY A 433 -9.19 1.03 28.20
CA GLY A 433 -7.74 1.04 28.31
C GLY A 433 -7.18 2.42 28.64
N ILE A 434 -5.87 2.53 28.50
CA ILE A 434 -5.12 3.76 28.72
C ILE A 434 -4.40 4.08 27.41
N PRO A 435 -4.58 5.29 26.83
CA PRO A 435 -3.88 5.69 25.63
C PRO A 435 -2.38 5.36 25.69
N ASP A 436 -1.85 4.83 24.58
CA ASP A 436 -0.45 4.43 24.39
C ASP A 436 0.08 3.32 25.31
N THR A 437 -0.73 2.83 26.27
CA THR A 437 -0.30 1.85 27.29
C THR A 437 -1.10 0.55 27.18
N SER A 438 -2.42 0.64 27.03
CA SER A 438 -3.26 -0.54 26.94
C SER A 438 -4.53 -0.29 26.15
N LEU A 439 -5.02 -1.35 25.51
CA LEU A 439 -6.31 -1.36 24.83
C LEU A 439 -6.93 -2.74 24.96
N ILE A 440 -8.21 -2.77 25.32
CA ILE A 440 -9.04 -3.96 25.34
C ILE A 440 -10.29 -3.64 24.52
N LEU A 441 -10.60 -4.50 23.55
CA LEU A 441 -11.81 -4.42 22.75
C LEU A 441 -12.73 -5.60 23.08
N GLY A 442 -13.98 -5.29 23.41
CA GLY A 442 -15.00 -6.26 23.76
C GLY A 442 -14.62 -7.12 24.96
N ASN A 443 -15.03 -8.38 24.94
CA ASN A 443 -14.72 -9.36 25.98
C ASN A 443 -13.28 -9.90 25.90
N GLY A 444 -12.30 -9.04 25.57
CA GLY A 444 -10.90 -9.39 25.40
C GLY A 444 -10.55 -10.00 24.04
N ALA A 445 -11.44 -9.88 23.04
CA ALA A 445 -11.20 -10.37 21.68
C ALA A 445 -9.97 -9.72 21.02
N LEU A 446 -9.64 -8.49 21.43
CA LEU A 446 -8.33 -7.90 21.23
C LEU A 446 -7.83 -7.34 22.57
N THR A 447 -6.59 -7.66 22.94
CA THR A 447 -5.90 -7.03 24.06
C THR A 447 -4.50 -6.61 23.62
N VAL A 448 -4.13 -5.37 23.92
CA VAL A 448 -2.77 -4.84 23.73
C VAL A 448 -2.28 -4.27 25.05
N ILE A 449 -1.06 -4.63 25.43
CA ILE A 449 -0.38 -4.10 26.61
C ILE A 449 1.02 -3.67 26.20
N SER A 450 1.39 -2.46 26.59
CA SER A 450 2.68 -1.83 26.35
C SER A 450 3.28 -1.31 27.64
N HIS A 451 4.60 -1.24 27.69
CA HIS A 451 5.27 -0.47 28.73
C HIS A 451 5.09 1.02 28.48
N LYS A 452 4.79 1.76 29.55
CA LYS A 452 4.79 3.22 29.51
C LYS A 452 6.20 3.68 29.08
N LEU A 453 6.25 4.56 28.08
CA LEU A 453 7.48 5.30 27.80
C LEU A 453 7.77 6.17 29.02
N ASP A 454 8.92 5.96 29.67
CA ASP A 454 9.42 6.97 30.60
C ASP A 454 9.50 8.29 29.82
N PRO A 455 8.96 9.40 30.35
CA PRO A 455 9.10 10.69 29.72
C PRO A 455 10.60 10.94 29.58
N ARG A 456 11.11 10.90 28.34
CA ARG A 456 12.50 11.27 28.09
C ARG A 456 12.64 12.71 28.58
N HIS A 457 13.51 12.93 29.56
CA HIS A 457 14.02 14.26 29.89
C HIS A 457 14.67 14.84 28.62
N HIS A 458 13.89 15.53 27.80
CA HIS A 458 14.40 16.51 26.86
C HIS A 458 14.47 17.84 27.60
N ASP A 459 15.37 17.91 28.56
CA ASP A 459 15.92 19.15 29.11
C ASP A 459 17.26 18.80 29.76
N THR A 460 18.27 19.63 29.51
CA THR A 460 19.72 19.47 29.80
C THR A 460 20.44 18.51 28.84
N GLU A 461 21.44 18.89 28.04
CA GLU A 461 22.40 19.99 28.12
C GLU A 461 22.80 20.43 26.69
N ALA A 462 22.97 21.74 26.50
CA ALA A 462 23.99 22.26 25.61
C ALA A 462 24.76 23.32 26.42
N PRO A 463 26.10 23.35 26.38
CA PRO A 463 26.84 24.53 26.79
C PRO A 463 26.63 25.71 25.84
#